data_AF-A0A1F8GCC8-F1
#
_entry.id   AF-A0A1F8GCC8-F1
#
_cell.length_a   1.000
_cell.length_b   1.000
_cell.length_c   1.000
_cell.angle_alpha   90.00
_cell.angle_beta   90.00
_cell.angle_gamma   90.00
#
_symmetry.space_group_name_H-M   'P 1'
#
loop_
_entity.id
_entity.type
_entity.pdbx_description
1 polymer ?
#
loop_
_entity_poly.entity_id
_entity_poly.type
_entity_poly.pdbx_seq_one_letter_code
_entity_poly.pdbx_strand_id
1 'polypeptide(L)'
;MNARATLGIGFLGLLFLATTAYSTFLLSEQIYLIYDTYAHTEDLRLIDESAYNLCQKIADNPQVTEGPVYFRVDRGSSMIEDLNVTKFPYEALAVTPVGLYFYSKTVILTKQVLNGKYRRYLDVIVAHELGHIQLRHTQSDQKTEEEADRFAAELVGSYRVLEFKMYGGLSLE
;
A
#
# COMPACT_ATOMS: atom_id res chain seq x y z
N MET A 1 36.70 -12.90 41.22
CA MET A 1 35.56 -12.45 40.40
C MET A 1 34.58 -13.60 40.26
N ASN A 2 33.31 -13.39 40.65
CA ASN A 2 32.30 -14.44 40.67
C ASN A 2 31.92 -14.84 39.23
N ALA A 3 32.03 -16.14 38.89
CA ALA A 3 31.67 -16.68 37.58
C ALA A 3 30.24 -16.31 37.12
N ARG A 4 29.35 -16.05 38.08
CA ARG A 4 27.99 -15.53 37.82
C ARG A 4 27.95 -14.13 37.19
N ALA A 5 28.88 -13.25 37.56
CA ALA A 5 28.97 -11.90 36.99
C ALA A 5 29.49 -11.93 35.55
N THR A 6 30.47 -12.80 35.26
CA THR A 6 31.02 -12.97 33.91
C THR A 6 30.01 -13.59 32.94
N LEU A 7 29.22 -14.57 33.40
CA LEU A 7 28.12 -15.15 32.63
C LEU A 7 26.99 -14.14 32.36
N GLY A 8 26.64 -13.30 33.34
CA GLY A 8 25.62 -12.26 33.16
C GLY A 8 26.03 -11.18 32.16
N ILE A 9 27.28 -10.73 32.18
CA ILE A 9 27.82 -9.74 31.22
C ILE A 9 27.92 -10.35 29.81
N GLY A 10 28.35 -11.61 29.70
CA GLY A 10 28.39 -12.33 28.43
C GLY A 10 27.01 -12.52 27.80
N PHE A 11 26.01 -12.86 28.62
CA PHE A 11 24.62 -13.02 28.17
C PHE A 11 24.01 -11.68 27.69
N LEU A 12 24.22 -10.60 28.45
CA LEU A 12 23.75 -9.26 28.07
C LEU A 12 24.43 -8.75 26.80
N GLY A 13 25.74 -8.99 26.64
CA GLY A 13 26.46 -8.64 25.42
C GLY A 13 25.96 -9.41 24.19
N LEU A 14 25.66 -10.70 24.34
CA LEU A 14 25.14 -11.53 23.26
C LEU A 14 23.71 -11.14 22.87
N LEU A 15 22.86 -10.81 23.86
CA LEU A 15 21.52 -10.28 23.62
C LEU A 15 21.58 -8.93 22.89
N PHE A 16 22.48 -8.03 23.29
CA PHE A 16 22.67 -6.73 22.63
C PHE A 16 23.15 -6.86 21.18
N LEU A 17 24.06 -7.80 20.90
CA LEU A 17 24.49 -8.09 19.53
C LEU A 17 23.35 -8.66 18.70
N ALA A 18 22.57 -9.59 19.25
CA ALA A 18 21.42 -10.17 18.57
C ALA A 18 20.34 -9.13 18.25
N THR A 19 20.00 -8.26 19.20
CA THR A 19 19.02 -7.18 18.97
C THR A 19 19.52 -6.19 17.94
N THR A 20 20.79 -5.79 18.00
CA THR A 20 21.40 -4.86 17.03
C THR A 20 21.42 -5.47 15.63
N ALA A 21 21.81 -6.73 15.50
CA ALA A 21 21.81 -7.45 14.22
C ALA A 21 20.39 -7.54 13.64
N TYR A 22 19.41 -7.88 14.48
CA TYR A 22 18.01 -7.96 14.07
C TYR A 22 17.46 -6.59 13.63
N SER A 23 17.70 -5.53 14.39
CA SER A 23 17.29 -4.17 14.01
C SER A 23 17.95 -3.70 12.72
N THR A 24 19.24 -4.03 12.52
CA THR A 24 19.95 -3.70 11.28
C THR A 24 19.34 -4.43 10.08
N PHE A 25 19.01 -5.71 10.25
CA PHE A 25 18.35 -6.51 9.22
C PHE A 25 16.98 -5.92 8.83
N LEU A 26 16.14 -5.58 9.83
CA LEU A 26 14.85 -4.95 9.55
C LEU A 26 14.99 -3.61 8.82
N LEU A 27 15.98 -2.80 9.19
CA LEU A 27 16.25 -1.54 8.51
C LEU A 27 16.72 -1.75 7.06
N SER A 28 17.58 -2.74 6.81
CA SER A 28 18.02 -3.05 5.44
C SER A 28 16.88 -3.52 4.55
N GLU A 29 15.96 -4.34 5.07
CA GLU A 29 14.75 -4.76 4.35
C GLU A 29 13.86 -3.56 4.00
N GLN A 30 13.66 -2.63 4.94
CA GLN A 30 12.89 -1.40 4.66
C GLN A 30 13.56 -0.52 3.60
N ILE A 31 14.88 -0.34 3.67
CA ILE A 31 15.63 0.44 2.67
C ILE A 31 15.54 -0.22 1.30
N TYR A 32 15.71 -1.55 1.23
CA TYR A 32 15.55 -2.31 0.01
C TYR A 32 14.16 -2.10 -0.59
N LEU A 33 13.11 -2.22 0.22
CA LEU A 33 11.73 -2.06 -0.25
C LEU A 33 11.43 -0.65 -0.78
N ILE A 34 11.94 0.39 -0.10
CA ILE A 34 11.83 1.78 -0.55
C ILE A 34 12.54 1.97 -1.90
N TYR A 35 13.74 1.41 -2.04
CA TYR A 35 14.53 1.51 -3.26
C TYR A 35 13.89 0.76 -4.42
N ASP A 36 13.47 -0.49 -4.19
CA ASP A 36 12.78 -1.33 -5.18
C ASP A 36 11.51 -0.62 -5.68
N THR A 37 10.68 -0.13 -4.76
CA THR A 37 9.49 0.64 -5.09
C THR A 37 9.86 1.89 -5.90
N TYR A 38 10.90 2.63 -5.53
CA TYR A 38 11.31 3.83 -6.28
C TYR A 38 11.79 3.50 -7.69
N ALA A 39 12.66 2.50 -7.83
CA ALA A 39 13.29 2.12 -9.08
C ALA A 39 12.30 1.47 -10.06
N HIS A 40 11.31 0.76 -9.55
CA HIS A 40 10.36 -0.01 -10.34
C HIS A 40 8.94 0.57 -10.35
N THR A 41 8.78 1.84 -9.98
CA THR A 41 7.53 2.57 -10.21
C THR A 41 7.79 3.87 -10.95
N GLU A 42 6.81 4.35 -11.71
CA GLU A 42 6.93 5.55 -12.53
C GLU A 42 5.73 6.49 -12.30
N ASP A 43 5.94 7.81 -12.40
CA ASP A 43 4.88 8.80 -12.19
C ASP A 43 3.75 8.61 -13.21
N LEU A 44 2.51 8.46 -12.72
CA LEU A 44 1.33 8.23 -13.57
C LEU A 44 1.15 9.36 -14.61
N ARG A 45 1.51 10.61 -14.28
CA ARG A 45 1.44 11.75 -15.20
C ARG A 45 2.21 11.54 -16.48
N LEU A 46 3.34 10.83 -16.41
CA LEU A 46 4.23 10.59 -17.55
C LEU A 46 3.74 9.45 -18.43
N ILE A 47 2.83 8.62 -17.93
CA ILE A 47 2.35 7.41 -18.59
C ILE A 47 0.97 7.62 -19.19
N ASP A 48 0.05 8.19 -18.40
CA ASP A 48 -1.36 8.34 -18.76
C ASP A 48 -1.95 9.58 -18.05
N GLU A 49 -1.84 10.73 -18.72
CA GLU A 49 -2.33 12.01 -18.21
C GLU A 49 -3.85 11.99 -17.94
N SER A 50 -4.63 11.26 -18.75
CA SER A 50 -6.08 11.16 -18.56
C SER A 50 -6.41 10.40 -17.26
N ALA A 51 -5.72 9.28 -17.02
CA ALA A 51 -5.86 8.53 -15.77
C ALA A 51 -5.40 9.38 -14.59
N TYR A 52 -4.25 10.05 -14.71
CA TYR A 52 -3.76 10.96 -13.68
C TYR A 52 -4.78 12.03 -13.30
N ASN A 53 -5.36 12.73 -14.29
CA ASN A 53 -6.33 13.79 -14.03
C ASN A 53 -7.58 13.26 -13.32
N LEU A 54 -8.02 12.04 -13.62
CA LEU A 54 -9.09 11.38 -12.88
C LEU A 54 -8.68 11.12 -11.42
N CYS A 55 -7.51 10.50 -11.21
CA CYS A 55 -7.00 10.20 -9.88
C CYS A 55 -6.84 11.47 -9.03
N GLN A 56 -6.26 12.53 -9.61
CA GLN A 56 -6.05 13.81 -8.95
C GLN A 56 -7.39 14.45 -8.57
N LYS A 57 -8.38 14.44 -9.47
CA LYS A 57 -9.72 14.96 -9.16
C LYS A 57 -10.36 14.26 -7.95
N ILE A 58 -10.15 12.95 -7.79
CA ILE A 58 -10.66 12.19 -6.65
C ILE A 58 -9.88 12.54 -5.37
N ALA A 59 -8.56 12.64 -5.46
CA ALA A 59 -7.72 13.04 -4.32
C ALA A 59 -7.93 14.49 -3.87
N ASP A 60 -8.34 15.38 -4.78
CA ASP A 60 -8.67 16.77 -4.47
C ASP A 60 -10.05 16.92 -3.80
N ASN A 61 -10.78 15.82 -3.57
CA ASN A 61 -12.02 15.85 -2.82
C ASN A 61 -11.76 16.33 -1.37
N PRO A 62 -12.54 17.29 -0.83
CA PRO A 62 -12.35 17.81 0.53
C PRO A 62 -12.40 16.77 1.66
N GLN A 63 -12.97 15.59 1.42
CA GLN A 63 -12.98 14.48 2.38
C GLN A 63 -11.61 13.81 2.53
N VAL A 64 -10.69 14.00 1.56
CA VAL A 64 -9.30 13.53 1.63
C VAL A 64 -8.46 14.58 2.36
N THR A 65 -8.06 14.27 3.59
CA THR A 65 -7.46 15.26 4.51
C THR A 65 -5.98 15.05 4.79
N GLU A 66 -5.40 13.95 4.31
CA GLU A 66 -4.00 13.59 4.55
C GLU A 66 -2.99 14.42 3.73
N GLY A 67 -3.45 15.39 2.94
CA GLY A 67 -2.64 16.27 2.11
C GLY A 67 -2.38 15.72 0.71
N PRO A 68 -1.33 16.20 0.01
CA PRO A 68 -1.07 15.82 -1.37
C PRO A 68 -0.83 14.32 -1.51
N VAL A 69 -1.54 13.71 -2.46
CA VAL A 69 -1.41 12.29 -2.83
C VAL A 69 -0.68 12.17 -4.16
N TYR A 70 0.21 11.19 -4.24
CA TYR A 70 0.99 10.90 -5.44
C TYR A 70 0.49 9.62 -6.11
N PHE A 71 0.49 9.59 -7.43
CA PHE A 71 0.07 8.44 -8.21
C PHE A 71 1.23 7.90 -9.03
N ARG A 72 1.49 6.62 -8.86
CA ARG A 72 2.55 5.92 -9.58
C ARG A 72 2.01 4.65 -10.21
N VAL A 73 2.75 4.15 -11.18
CA VAL A 73 2.45 2.90 -11.88
C VAL A 73 3.58 1.93 -11.63
N ASP A 74 3.23 0.73 -11.22
CA ASP A 74 4.16 -0.36 -11.08
C ASP A 74 4.72 -0.81 -12.42
N ARG A 75 6.05 -0.96 -12.46
CA ARG A 75 6.80 -1.49 -13.61
C ARG A 75 7.37 -2.88 -13.35
N GLY A 76 7.12 -3.46 -12.18
CA GLY A 76 7.59 -4.78 -11.78
C GLY A 76 8.34 -4.75 -10.44
N SER A 77 7.83 -4.00 -9.47
CA SER A 77 8.38 -4.02 -8.11
C SER A 77 8.14 -5.38 -7.45
N SER A 78 9.16 -5.92 -6.78
CA SER A 78 9.03 -7.19 -6.07
C SER A 78 8.00 -7.07 -4.95
N MET A 79 7.84 -5.88 -4.38
CA MET A 79 6.80 -5.60 -3.37
C MET A 79 5.40 -5.99 -3.84
N ILE A 80 4.99 -5.53 -5.04
CA ILE A 80 3.63 -5.79 -5.54
C ILE A 80 3.49 -7.23 -5.98
N GLU A 81 4.53 -7.81 -6.57
CA GLU A 81 4.57 -9.24 -6.89
C GLU A 81 4.37 -10.09 -5.64
N ASP A 82 5.11 -9.81 -4.56
CA ASP A 82 4.99 -10.53 -3.30
C ASP A 82 3.61 -10.32 -2.64
N LEU A 83 3.05 -9.11 -2.68
CA LEU A 83 1.70 -8.83 -2.17
C LEU A 83 0.62 -9.60 -2.95
N ASN A 84 0.73 -9.67 -4.27
CA ASN A 84 -0.15 -10.46 -5.13
C ASN A 84 -0.07 -11.95 -4.82
N VAL A 85 1.14 -12.46 -4.62
CA VAL A 85 1.35 -13.90 -4.38
C VAL A 85 0.94 -14.32 -2.97
N THR A 86 1.18 -13.47 -1.96
CA THR A 86 1.08 -13.89 -0.55
C THR A 86 -0.12 -13.35 0.22
N LYS A 87 -0.66 -12.17 -0.15
CA LYS A 87 -1.75 -11.52 0.59
C LYS A 87 -3.05 -11.42 -0.20
N PHE A 88 -2.95 -11.21 -1.50
CA PHE A 88 -4.11 -11.00 -2.38
C PHE A 88 -4.06 -11.94 -3.59
N PRO A 89 -4.40 -13.24 -3.41
CA PRO A 89 -4.38 -14.23 -4.50
C PRO A 89 -5.35 -13.91 -5.65
N TYR A 90 -6.17 -12.86 -5.52
CA TYR A 90 -7.13 -12.36 -6.50
C TYR A 90 -6.65 -11.12 -7.28
N GLU A 91 -5.33 -10.88 -7.31
CA GLU A 91 -4.65 -9.74 -7.97
C GLU A 91 -4.87 -8.40 -7.24
N ALA A 92 -3.87 -7.92 -6.50
CA ALA A 92 -3.85 -6.54 -6.03
C ALA A 92 -3.77 -5.60 -7.24
N LEU A 93 -4.78 -4.74 -7.34
CA LEU A 93 -4.94 -3.80 -8.46
C LEU A 93 -4.23 -2.47 -8.18
N ALA A 94 -4.18 -2.09 -6.91
CA ALA A 94 -3.40 -0.99 -6.43
C ALA A 94 -2.87 -1.34 -5.04
N VAL A 95 -1.84 -0.62 -4.61
CA VAL A 95 -1.35 -0.69 -3.24
C VAL A 95 -1.00 0.70 -2.75
N THR A 96 -1.27 0.91 -1.47
CA THR A 96 -0.73 2.03 -0.71
C THR A 96 0.22 1.47 0.34
N PRO A 97 1.53 1.78 0.28
CA PRO A 97 2.50 1.29 1.26
C PRO A 97 2.43 2.10 2.56
N VAL A 98 1.30 2.01 3.25
CA VAL A 98 1.06 2.65 4.55
C VAL A 98 2.07 2.09 5.56
N GLY A 99 2.94 2.96 6.08
CA GLY A 99 4.04 2.59 6.98
C GLY A 99 5.44 2.77 6.37
N LEU A 100 5.56 2.89 5.04
CA LEU A 100 6.78 3.42 4.43
C LEU A 100 6.69 4.94 4.42
N TYR A 101 7.39 5.61 5.34
CA TYR A 101 7.24 7.06 5.58
C TYR A 101 7.28 7.90 4.29
N PHE A 102 8.17 7.55 3.35
CA PHE A 102 8.32 8.24 2.06
C PHE A 102 7.18 7.99 1.06
N TYR A 103 6.39 6.92 1.23
CA TYR A 103 5.33 6.52 0.31
C TYR A 103 3.95 6.41 0.95
N SER A 104 3.81 6.81 2.22
CA SER A 104 2.56 6.74 2.98
C SER A 104 1.38 7.50 2.33
N LYS A 105 1.66 8.37 1.35
CA LYS A 105 0.69 9.16 0.57
C LYS A 105 0.78 8.88 -0.93
N THR A 106 1.20 7.67 -1.29
CA THR A 106 1.34 7.27 -2.69
C THR A 106 0.43 6.10 -2.97
N VAL A 107 -0.38 6.23 -4.01
CA VAL A 107 -1.13 5.12 -4.59
C VAL A 107 -0.33 4.58 -5.77
N ILE A 108 0.02 3.29 -5.71
CA ILE A 108 0.76 2.60 -6.77
C ILE A 108 -0.23 1.68 -7.49
N LEU A 109 -0.52 2.00 -8.75
CA LEU A 109 -1.42 1.23 -9.61
C LEU A 109 -0.65 0.16 -10.37
N THR A 110 -1.23 -1.04 -10.53
CA THR A 110 -0.65 -2.04 -11.43
C THR A 110 -0.95 -1.71 -12.89
N LYS A 111 -0.14 -2.24 -13.82
CA LYS A 111 -0.40 -2.10 -15.27
C LYS A 111 -1.75 -2.66 -15.68
N GLN A 112 -2.26 -3.67 -14.96
CA GLN A 112 -3.55 -4.29 -15.22
C GLN A 112 -4.72 -3.31 -15.03
N VAL A 113 -4.61 -2.37 -14.08
CA VAL A 113 -5.63 -1.34 -13.88
C VAL A 113 -5.68 -0.37 -15.04
N LEU A 114 -4.53 0.04 -15.57
CA LEU A 114 -4.48 1.05 -16.63
C LEU A 114 -4.87 0.50 -18.01
N ASN A 115 -4.46 -0.71 -18.34
CA ASN A 115 -4.64 -1.27 -19.68
C ASN A 115 -5.68 -2.39 -19.77
N GLY A 116 -6.27 -2.75 -18.62
CA GLY A 116 -7.11 -3.92 -18.51
C GLY A 116 -8.58 -3.60 -18.26
N LYS A 117 -9.28 -4.68 -17.97
CA LYS A 117 -10.72 -4.72 -17.72
C LYS A 117 -11.17 -3.86 -16.52
N TYR A 118 -10.23 -3.57 -15.62
CA TYR A 118 -10.44 -2.77 -14.41
C TYR A 118 -10.33 -1.25 -14.63
N ARG A 119 -9.87 -0.78 -15.79
CA ARG A 119 -9.72 0.66 -16.07
C ARG A 119 -11.02 1.44 -15.84
N ARG A 120 -12.16 0.83 -16.15
CA ARG A 120 -13.50 1.44 -15.95
C ARG A 120 -13.84 1.68 -14.47
N TYR A 121 -13.07 1.12 -13.55
CA TYR A 121 -13.22 1.24 -12.09
C TYR A 121 -12.02 1.92 -11.44
N LEU A 122 -11.17 2.59 -12.23
CA LEU A 122 -10.03 3.33 -11.71
C LEU A 122 -10.45 4.34 -10.63
N ASP A 123 -11.63 4.95 -10.79
CA ASP A 123 -12.24 5.83 -9.79
C ASP A 123 -12.46 5.13 -8.44
N VAL A 124 -13.05 3.93 -8.46
CA VAL A 124 -13.32 3.13 -7.26
C VAL A 124 -12.03 2.65 -6.60
N ILE A 125 -11.09 2.12 -7.39
CA ILE A 125 -9.80 1.61 -6.91
C ILE A 125 -9.03 2.73 -6.21
N VAL A 126 -8.93 3.90 -6.84
CA VAL A 126 -8.24 5.05 -6.25
C VAL A 126 -8.95 5.54 -4.99
N ALA A 127 -10.28 5.64 -5.01
CA ALA A 127 -11.04 6.08 -3.85
C ALA A 127 -10.89 5.12 -2.64
N HIS A 128 -10.80 3.81 -2.90
CA HIS A 128 -10.52 2.80 -1.88
C HIS A 128 -9.12 2.96 -1.27
N GLU A 129 -8.08 3.11 -2.11
CA GLU A 129 -6.71 3.35 -1.65
C GLU A 129 -6.56 4.66 -0.86
N LEU A 130 -7.29 5.71 -1.25
CA LEU A 130 -7.37 6.94 -0.47
C LEU A 130 -8.00 6.71 0.91
N GLY A 131 -8.91 5.75 1.04
CA GLY A 131 -9.43 5.28 2.33
C GLY A 131 -8.32 4.71 3.21
N HIS A 132 -7.46 3.85 2.68
CA HIS A 132 -6.29 3.33 3.40
C HIS A 132 -5.34 4.45 3.86
N ILE A 133 -5.07 5.43 3.00
CA ILE A 133 -4.27 6.62 3.35
C ILE A 133 -4.95 7.39 4.49
N GLN A 134 -6.25 7.68 4.35
CA GLN A 134 -7.02 8.48 5.30
C GLN A 134 -7.12 7.85 6.69
N LEU A 135 -7.25 6.52 6.74
CA LEU A 135 -7.38 5.78 7.98
C LEU A 135 -6.01 5.44 8.61
N ARG A 136 -4.92 5.61 7.85
CA ARG A 136 -3.53 5.30 8.26
C ARG A 136 -3.35 3.88 8.77
N HIS A 137 -4.16 2.95 8.28
CA HIS A 137 -4.06 1.55 8.67
C HIS A 137 -2.86 0.90 7.98
N THR A 138 -1.95 0.34 8.77
CA THR A 138 -0.78 -0.39 8.25
C THR A 138 -1.08 -1.87 8.02
N GLN A 139 -2.27 -2.35 8.40
CA GLN A 139 -2.70 -3.74 8.27
C GLN A 139 -3.96 -3.81 7.42
N SER A 140 -3.99 -4.76 6.48
CA SER A 140 -5.19 -5.14 5.76
C SER A 140 -5.91 -6.19 6.60
N ASP A 141 -6.86 -5.75 7.40
CA ASP A 141 -7.86 -6.61 8.02
C ASP A 141 -9.24 -6.31 7.40
N GLN A 142 -10.19 -7.23 7.57
CA GLN A 142 -11.52 -7.08 6.96
C GLN A 142 -12.20 -5.76 7.32
N LYS A 143 -12.00 -5.29 8.55
CA LYS A 143 -12.62 -4.04 9.02
C LYS A 143 -11.98 -2.84 8.32
N THR A 144 -10.66 -2.84 8.17
CA THR A 144 -9.93 -1.81 7.41
C THR A 144 -10.39 -1.76 5.95
N GLU A 145 -10.55 -2.92 5.29
CA GLU A 145 -11.05 -2.97 3.92
C GLU A 145 -12.49 -2.44 3.81
N GLU A 146 -13.38 -2.79 4.75
CA GLU A 146 -14.76 -2.28 4.78
C GLU A 146 -14.83 -0.77 5.06
N GLU A 147 -13.93 -0.23 5.88
CA GLU A 147 -13.81 1.20 6.12
C GLU A 147 -13.29 1.93 4.88
N ALA A 148 -12.29 1.37 4.18
CA ALA A 148 -11.79 1.90 2.90
C ALA A 148 -12.88 1.89 1.81
N ASP A 149 -13.67 0.82 1.72
CA ASP A 149 -14.81 0.72 0.81
C ASP A 149 -15.92 1.73 1.12
N ARG A 150 -16.17 1.97 2.40
CA ARG A 150 -17.15 2.98 2.84
C ARG A 150 -16.68 4.37 2.45
N PHE A 151 -15.40 4.67 2.67
CA PHE A 151 -14.80 5.92 2.24
C PHE A 151 -14.88 6.08 0.72
N ALA A 152 -14.58 5.02 -0.05
CA ALA A 152 -14.75 5.02 -1.49
C ALA A 152 -16.19 5.31 -1.91
N ALA A 153 -17.17 4.71 -1.22
CA ALA A 153 -18.58 4.91 -1.49
C ALA A 153 -19.04 6.36 -1.23
N GLU A 154 -18.43 7.07 -0.28
CA GLU A 154 -18.68 8.49 -0.06
C GLU A 154 -18.12 9.36 -1.20
N LEU A 155 -16.94 9.00 -1.74
CA LEU A 155 -16.28 9.75 -2.80
C LEU A 155 -16.91 9.56 -4.19
N VAL A 156 -17.18 8.30 -4.56
CA VAL A 156 -17.59 7.93 -5.94
C VAL A 156 -18.99 7.30 -6.02
N GLY A 157 -19.66 7.13 -4.88
CA GLY A 157 -21.02 6.60 -4.78
C GLY A 157 -21.08 5.10 -4.54
N SER A 158 -21.98 4.67 -3.65
CA SER A 158 -22.10 3.26 -3.24
C SER A 158 -22.42 2.30 -4.40
N TYR A 159 -23.17 2.75 -5.41
CA TYR A 159 -23.47 1.94 -6.59
C TYR A 159 -22.20 1.56 -7.36
N ARG A 160 -21.24 2.48 -7.50
CA ARG A 160 -19.98 2.24 -8.20
C ARG A 160 -19.11 1.22 -7.48
N VAL A 161 -19.02 1.35 -6.16
CA VAL A 161 -18.29 0.39 -5.30
C VAL A 161 -18.92 -1.00 -5.40
N LEU A 162 -20.26 -1.09 -5.31
CA LEU A 162 -20.97 -2.36 -5.43
C LEU A 162 -20.77 -3.01 -6.80
N GLU A 163 -20.87 -2.23 -7.88
CA GLU A 163 -20.64 -2.69 -9.25
C GLU A 163 -19.23 -3.28 -9.41
N PHE A 164 -18.21 -2.62 -8.85
CA PHE A 164 -16.84 -3.12 -8.85
C PHE A 164 -16.68 -4.43 -8.08
N LYS A 165 -17.26 -4.54 -6.87
CA LYS A 165 -17.23 -5.79 -6.08
C LYS A 165 -17.85 -6.96 -6.82
N MET A 166 -19.03 -6.75 -7.41
CA MET A 166 -19.71 -7.77 -8.23
C MET A 166 -18.88 -8.14 -9.46
N TYR A 167 -18.18 -7.18 -10.06
CA TYR A 167 -17.32 -7.41 -11.22
C TYR A 167 -16.05 -8.20 -10.89
N GLY A 168 -15.46 -7.97 -9.71
CA GLY A 168 -14.27 -8.67 -9.23
C GLY A 168 -14.52 -10.11 -8.75
N GLY A 169 -15.79 -10.53 -8.65
CA GLY A 169 -16.15 -11.85 -8.13
C GLY A 169 -16.04 -11.97 -6.59
N LEU A 170 -15.90 -10.83 -5.88
CA LEU A 170 -15.94 -10.80 -4.42
C LEU A 170 -17.40 -10.94 -3.99
N SER A 171 -17.77 -12.10 -3.42
CA SER A 171 -19.12 -12.32 -2.89
C SER A 171 -19.40 -11.40 -1.70
N LEU A 172 -20.63 -10.89 -1.64
CA LEU A 172 -21.17 -10.11 -0.53
C LEU A 172 -21.62 -11.05 0.59
N GLU A 173 -20.72 -11.88 1.11
CA GLU A 173 -21.00 -12.72 2.28
C GLU A 173 -20.57 -12.04 3.58
#